data_AF-A0A831QR39-F1
#
_entry.id   AF-A0A831QR39-F1
#
_cell.length_a   1.000
_cell.length_b   1.000
_cell.length_c   1.000
_cell.angle_alpha   90.00
_cell.angle_beta   90.00
_cell.angle_gamma   90.00
#
_symmetry.space_group_name_H-M   'P 1'
#
loop_
_entity.id
_entity.type
_entity.pdbx_description
1 polymer ?
#
loop_
_entity_poly.entity_id
_entity_poly.type
_entity_poly.pdbx_seq_one_letter_code
_entity_poly.pdbx_strand_id
1 'polypeptide(L)'
;MILFVDMDEVMADTYGAHVEIYNRDYEENLSLETCMGKEVWHTVPEERQTSVKDHARNRGFFRNLNPILDSQTVLEALNEKYEVYIASAAMQFPNSLEEKSEWLDVHFPFIPWQRRILCGHKHILKGDILIDDRSYNLTEFQGRSLLFTSPHNIHTTGFERVNNWQEVADTLL
;
A
#
# COMPACT_ATOMS: atom_id res chain seq x y z
N MET A 1 16.76 -13.27 -6.17
CA MET A 1 15.53 -13.50 -5.37
C MET A 1 14.47 -12.53 -5.84
N ILE A 2 13.22 -12.97 -5.92
CA ILE A 2 12.05 -12.19 -6.30
C ILE A 2 11.46 -11.56 -5.05
N LEU A 3 11.37 -10.22 -5.06
CA LEU A 3 10.75 -9.43 -4.00
C LEU A 3 9.47 -8.79 -4.56
N PHE A 4 8.32 -9.19 -4.03
CA PHE A 4 7.04 -8.54 -4.29
C PHE A 4 6.78 -7.43 -3.27
N VAL A 5 6.26 -6.30 -3.74
CA VAL A 5 5.96 -5.13 -2.92
C VAL A 5 4.56 -4.63 -3.27
N ASP A 6 3.69 -4.49 -2.26
CA ASP A 6 2.40 -3.84 -2.46
C ASP A 6 2.54 -2.33 -2.72
N MET A 7 1.51 -1.74 -3.32
CA MET A 7 1.41 -0.30 -3.50
C MET A 7 0.75 0.40 -2.32
N ASP A 8 -0.53 0.11 -2.10
CA ASP A 8 -1.38 0.89 -1.19
C ASP A 8 -0.94 0.62 0.26
N GLU A 9 -0.80 1.67 1.06
CA GLU A 9 -0.36 1.62 2.47
C GLU A 9 1.06 1.03 2.67
N VAL A 10 1.82 0.77 1.60
CA VAL A 10 3.21 0.28 1.63
C VAL A 10 4.17 1.25 0.92
N MET A 11 3.91 1.60 -0.33
CA MET A 11 4.69 2.62 -1.06
C MET A 11 3.89 3.90 -1.33
N ALA A 12 2.56 3.83 -1.38
CA ALA A 12 1.64 4.94 -1.64
C ALA A 12 0.68 5.11 -0.46
N ASP A 13 0.55 6.33 0.07
CA ASP A 13 -0.22 6.61 1.28
C ASP A 13 -1.73 6.79 1.00
N THR A 14 -2.41 5.67 0.71
CA THR A 14 -3.87 5.65 0.54
C THR A 14 -4.61 5.93 1.85
N TYR A 15 -4.08 5.49 2.99
CA TYR A 15 -4.71 5.70 4.30
C TYR A 15 -4.78 7.19 4.64
N GLY A 16 -3.65 7.90 4.51
CA GLY A 16 -3.58 9.36 4.65
C GLY A 16 -4.50 10.07 3.67
N ALA A 17 -4.53 9.66 2.39
CA ALA A 17 -5.43 10.24 1.40
C ALA A 17 -6.91 10.11 1.78
N HIS A 18 -7.34 8.97 2.35
CA HIS A 18 -8.72 8.82 2.85
C HIS A 18 -9.03 9.82 3.97
N VAL A 19 -8.11 10.02 4.91
CA VAL A 19 -8.26 10.97 6.03
C VAL A 19 -8.30 12.42 5.52
N GLU A 20 -7.40 12.78 4.61
CA GLU A 20 -7.35 14.12 4.01
C GLU A 20 -8.62 14.46 3.24
N ILE A 21 -9.10 13.54 2.39
CA ILE A 21 -10.34 13.72 1.63
C ILE A 21 -11.53 13.87 2.59
N TYR A 22 -11.62 13.03 3.63
CA TYR A 22 -12.68 13.12 4.62
C TYR A 22 -12.67 14.48 5.34
N ASN A 23 -11.52 14.91 5.85
CA ASN A 23 -11.39 16.17 6.56
C ASN A 23 -11.74 17.37 5.66
N ARG A 24 -11.34 17.33 4.40
CA ARG A 24 -11.69 18.36 3.41
C ARG A 24 -13.18 18.40 3.13
N ASP A 25 -13.79 17.23 2.86
CA ASP A 25 -15.18 17.17 2.37
C ASP A 25 -16.21 17.43 3.49
N TYR A 26 -15.84 17.19 4.75
CA TYR A 26 -16.71 17.39 5.91
C TYR A 26 -16.27 18.50 6.87
N GLU A 27 -15.18 19.22 6.56
CA GLU A 27 -14.58 20.27 7.41
C GLU A 27 -14.24 19.76 8.83
N GLU A 28 -13.70 18.54 8.91
CA GLU A 28 -13.37 17.83 10.15
C GLU A 28 -11.85 17.77 10.41
N ASN A 29 -11.46 17.24 11.57
CA ASN A 29 -10.06 17.02 11.95
C ASN A 29 -9.81 15.58 12.45
N LEU A 30 -10.22 14.59 11.66
CA LEU A 30 -9.88 13.19 11.90
C LEU A 30 -8.35 13.03 11.87
N SER A 31 -7.78 12.49 12.94
CA SER A 31 -6.34 12.25 13.06
C SER A 31 -6.00 10.79 12.81
N LEU A 32 -4.77 10.52 12.35
CA LEU A 32 -4.27 9.14 12.21
C LEU A 32 -4.29 8.39 13.54
N GLU A 33 -3.98 9.07 14.65
CA GLU A 33 -4.02 8.49 16.01
C GLU A 33 -5.42 7.94 16.34
N THR A 34 -6.48 8.68 15.99
CA THR A 34 -7.87 8.23 16.18
C THR A 34 -8.19 6.98 15.37
N CYS A 35 -7.50 6.77 14.25
CA CYS A 35 -7.78 5.68 13.33
C CYS A 35 -6.98 4.41 13.62
N MET A 36 -6.02 4.46 14.55
CA MET A 36 -5.18 3.33 14.94
C MET A 36 -6.01 2.08 15.30
N GLY A 37 -5.67 0.97 14.68
CA GLY A 37 -6.31 -0.33 14.84
C GLY A 37 -7.58 -0.54 14.01
N LYS A 38 -7.90 0.39 13.09
CA LYS A 38 -9.14 0.35 12.29
C LYS A 38 -8.90 0.83 10.86
N GLU A 39 -9.76 0.41 9.94
CA GLU A 39 -9.91 1.11 8.66
C GLU A 39 -10.47 2.53 8.89
N VAL A 40 -10.12 3.49 8.04
CA VAL A 40 -10.63 4.89 8.13
C VAL A 40 -12.15 4.95 8.15
N TRP A 41 -12.84 4.13 7.35
CA TRP A 41 -14.30 4.17 7.32
C TRP A 41 -14.96 3.68 8.62
N HIS A 42 -14.26 2.97 9.51
CA HIS A 42 -14.79 2.61 10.83
C HIS A 42 -14.67 3.74 11.86
N THR A 43 -13.96 4.82 11.54
CA THR A 43 -13.64 5.92 12.48
C THR A 43 -14.47 7.18 12.21
N VAL A 44 -15.42 7.10 11.27
CA VAL A 44 -16.32 8.17 10.87
C VAL A 44 -17.79 7.80 11.16
N PRO A 45 -18.70 8.79 11.25
CA PRO A 45 -20.15 8.54 11.38
C PRO A 45 -20.70 7.57 10.33
N GLU A 46 -21.71 6.77 10.71
CA GLU A 46 -22.28 5.70 9.88
C GLU A 46 -22.76 6.22 8.52
N GLU A 47 -23.40 7.38 8.50
CA GLU A 47 -23.91 8.03 7.29
C GLU A 47 -22.81 8.49 6.32
N ARG A 48 -21.56 8.59 6.77
CA ARG A 48 -20.40 9.01 5.97
C ARG A 48 -19.51 7.83 5.51
N GLN A 49 -19.74 6.62 6.01
CA GLN A 49 -18.87 5.47 5.72
C GLN A 49 -18.83 5.10 4.24
N THR A 50 -19.98 5.16 3.56
CA THR A 50 -20.07 4.90 2.12
C THR A 50 -19.23 5.89 1.33
N SER A 51 -19.27 7.17 1.71
CA SER A 51 -18.44 8.21 1.08
C SER A 51 -16.96 7.88 1.21
N VAL A 52 -16.48 7.48 2.40
CA VAL A 52 -15.07 7.11 2.60
C VAL A 52 -14.67 5.89 1.78
N LYS A 53 -15.53 4.87 1.70
CA LYS A 53 -15.31 3.67 0.88
C LYS A 53 -15.26 3.99 -0.61
N ASP A 54 -15.96 5.03 -1.05
CA ASP A 54 -16.02 5.45 -2.45
C ASP A 54 -14.89 6.41 -2.87
N HIS A 55 -14.05 6.90 -1.94
CA HIS A 55 -12.92 7.78 -2.31
C HIS A 55 -12.04 7.19 -3.41
N ALA A 56 -11.72 5.89 -3.36
CA ALA A 56 -10.92 5.19 -4.35
C ALA A 56 -11.58 5.05 -5.74
N ARG A 57 -12.86 5.40 -5.86
CA ARG A 57 -13.58 5.47 -7.14
C ARG A 57 -13.38 6.82 -7.82
N ASN A 58 -13.00 7.85 -7.09
CA ASN A 58 -12.80 9.19 -7.62
C ASN A 58 -11.59 9.21 -8.56
N ARG A 59 -11.75 9.83 -9.73
CA ARG A 59 -10.63 10.05 -10.66
C ARG A 59 -9.59 10.95 -10.00
N GLY A 60 -8.34 10.55 -10.09
CA GLY A 60 -7.19 11.19 -9.46
C GLY A 60 -6.88 10.67 -8.06
N PHE A 61 -7.66 9.74 -7.50
CA PHE A 61 -7.38 9.20 -6.16
C PHE A 61 -6.00 8.55 -6.10
N PHE A 62 -5.71 7.60 -7.00
CA PHE A 62 -4.44 6.88 -6.97
C PHE A 62 -3.30 7.73 -7.56
N ARG A 63 -3.59 8.54 -8.57
CA ARG A 63 -2.59 9.37 -9.25
C ARG A 63 -1.97 10.43 -8.35
N ASN A 64 -2.70 10.90 -7.33
CA ASN A 64 -2.26 12.00 -6.46
C ASN A 64 -1.75 11.52 -5.08
N LEU A 65 -1.56 10.21 -4.89
CA LEU A 65 -1.08 9.68 -3.61
C LEU A 65 0.34 10.15 -3.33
N ASN A 66 0.61 10.49 -2.07
CA ASN A 66 1.97 10.76 -1.63
C ASN A 66 2.75 9.44 -1.52
N PRO A 67 4.02 9.38 -1.97
CA PRO A 67 4.89 8.27 -1.62
C PRO A 67 5.09 8.20 -0.10
N ILE A 68 5.12 6.98 0.44
CA ILE A 68 5.47 6.77 1.84
C ILE A 68 6.95 7.11 2.04
N LEU A 69 7.28 7.72 3.18
CA LEU A 69 8.62 8.21 3.50
C LEU A 69 9.70 7.13 3.27
N ASP A 70 10.81 7.52 2.65
CA ASP A 70 11.98 6.69 2.31
C ASP A 70 11.73 5.55 1.31
N SER A 71 10.49 5.31 0.88
CA SER A 71 10.13 4.21 -0.03
C SER A 71 10.93 4.22 -1.34
N GLN A 72 11.08 5.39 -1.97
CA GLN A 72 11.78 5.54 -3.24
C GLN A 72 13.26 5.16 -3.11
N THR A 73 13.96 5.73 -2.13
CA THR A 73 15.39 5.48 -1.90
C THR A 73 15.66 4.02 -1.54
N VAL A 74 14.86 3.44 -0.63
CA VAL A 74 15.08 2.06 -0.19
C VAL A 74 14.73 1.06 -1.28
N LEU A 75 13.65 1.28 -2.04
CA LEU A 75 13.29 0.41 -3.15
C LEU A 75 14.30 0.48 -4.30
N GLU A 76 14.90 1.64 -4.55
CA GLU A 76 15.96 1.76 -5.55
C GLU A 76 17.17 0.89 -5.17
N ALA A 77 17.62 0.96 -3.91
CA ALA A 77 18.70 0.11 -3.40
C ALA A 77 18.33 -1.39 -3.41
N LEU A 78 17.10 -1.74 -3.02
CA LEU A 78 16.62 -3.13 -3.09
C LEU A 78 16.57 -3.66 -4.52
N ASN A 79 16.26 -2.81 -5.50
CA ASN A 79 16.21 -3.17 -6.91
C ASN A 79 17.60 -3.51 -7.50
N GLU A 80 18.69 -3.13 -6.82
CA GLU A 80 20.05 -3.58 -7.16
C GLU A 80 20.36 -4.99 -6.65
N LYS A 81 19.69 -5.42 -5.56
CA LYS A 81 19.93 -6.71 -4.88
C LYS A 81 18.88 -7.78 -5.22
N TYR A 82 17.66 -7.36 -5.53
CA TYR A 82 16.50 -8.21 -5.78
C TYR A 82 15.88 -7.94 -7.14
N GLU A 83 15.18 -8.93 -7.68
CA GLU A 83 14.22 -8.69 -8.76
C GLU A 83 12.93 -8.15 -8.14
N VAL A 84 12.83 -6.83 -8.05
CA VAL A 84 11.68 -6.16 -7.42
C VAL A 84 10.50 -6.10 -8.39
N TYR A 85 9.38 -6.68 -7.98
CA TYR A 85 8.10 -6.60 -8.66
C TYR A 85 7.08 -5.87 -7.78
N ILE A 86 6.33 -4.95 -8.37
CA ILE A 86 5.15 -4.38 -7.72
C ILE A 86 3.98 -5.31 -7.93
N ALA A 87 3.25 -5.64 -6.85
CA ALA A 87 2.08 -6.49 -6.89
C ALA A 87 0.92 -5.82 -6.16
N SER A 88 -0.03 -5.26 -6.92
CA SER A 88 -1.13 -4.47 -6.36
C SER A 88 -2.49 -4.87 -6.93
N ALA A 89 -3.53 -4.74 -6.11
CA ALA A 89 -4.90 -4.85 -6.59
C ALA A 89 -5.26 -3.62 -7.43
N ALA A 90 -5.91 -3.81 -8.58
CA ALA A 90 -6.34 -2.71 -9.44
C ALA A 90 -7.75 -2.85 -10.02
N MET A 91 -8.21 -4.09 -10.22
CA MET A 91 -9.48 -4.35 -10.92
C MET A 91 -10.73 -3.96 -10.12
N GLN A 92 -10.59 -3.64 -8.83
CA GLN A 92 -11.70 -3.27 -7.95
C GLN A 92 -12.30 -1.89 -8.28
N PHE A 93 -11.49 -0.96 -8.80
CA PHE A 93 -11.92 0.42 -9.06
C PHE A 93 -11.63 0.82 -10.52
N PRO A 94 -12.56 1.53 -11.18
CA PRO A 94 -12.52 1.74 -12.63
C PRO A 94 -11.30 2.53 -13.11
N ASN A 95 -10.79 3.48 -12.31
CA ASN A 95 -9.64 4.32 -12.67
C ASN A 95 -8.30 3.76 -12.16
N SER A 96 -8.32 2.72 -11.32
CA SER A 96 -7.14 2.32 -10.54
C SER A 96 -6.00 1.76 -11.39
N LEU A 97 -6.32 0.98 -12.44
CA LEU A 97 -5.29 0.38 -13.30
C LEU A 97 -4.45 1.44 -14.03
N GLU A 98 -5.11 2.40 -14.68
CA GLU A 98 -4.44 3.52 -15.37
C GLU A 98 -3.63 4.34 -14.37
N GLU A 99 -4.28 4.81 -13.29
CA GLU A 99 -3.67 5.75 -12.37
C GLU A 99 -2.51 5.15 -11.56
N LYS A 100 -2.60 3.87 -11.15
CA LYS A 100 -1.49 3.19 -10.47
C LYS A 100 -0.28 3.02 -11.39
N SER A 101 -0.51 2.72 -12.67
CA SER A 101 0.58 2.59 -13.64
C SER A 101 1.31 3.92 -13.84
N GLU A 102 0.56 5.01 -14.05
CA GLU A 102 1.14 6.35 -14.23
C GLU A 102 1.83 6.83 -12.96
N TRP A 103 1.27 6.55 -11.78
CA TRP A 103 1.88 6.92 -10.51
C TRP A 103 3.26 6.26 -10.33
N LEU A 104 3.39 4.98 -10.72
CA LEU A 104 4.68 4.29 -10.73
C LEU A 104 5.67 4.90 -11.72
N ASP A 105 5.22 5.40 -12.88
CA ASP A 105 6.09 6.10 -13.83
C ASP A 105 6.65 7.40 -13.25
N VAL A 106 5.86 8.12 -12.44
CA VAL A 106 6.27 9.39 -11.82
C VAL A 106 7.20 9.14 -10.63
N HIS A 107 6.85 8.23 -9.73
CA HIS A 107 7.53 8.10 -8.43
C HIS A 107 8.58 6.99 -8.37
N PHE A 108 8.44 5.94 -9.20
CA PHE A 108 9.34 4.77 -9.20
C PHE A 108 9.81 4.43 -10.63
N PRO A 109 10.39 5.38 -11.39
CA PRO A 109 10.73 5.19 -12.80
C PRO A 109 11.77 4.08 -13.03
N PHE A 110 12.53 3.70 -12.00
CA PHE A 110 13.48 2.59 -12.05
C PHE A 110 12.82 1.19 -12.04
N ILE A 111 11.52 1.10 -11.76
CA ILE A 111 10.73 -0.14 -11.87
C ILE A 111 9.98 -0.14 -13.21
N PRO A 112 10.44 -0.94 -14.19
CA PRO A 112 9.85 -0.92 -15.53
C PRO A 112 8.50 -1.64 -15.55
N TRP A 113 7.69 -1.38 -16.59
CA TRP A 113 6.32 -1.91 -16.69
C TRP A 113 6.24 -3.45 -16.62
N GLN A 114 7.27 -4.16 -17.08
CA GLN A 114 7.36 -5.62 -17.03
C GLN A 114 7.37 -6.17 -15.59
N ARG A 115 7.74 -5.33 -14.62
CA ARG A 115 7.79 -5.68 -13.20
C ARG A 115 6.58 -5.15 -12.41
N ARG A 116 5.50 -4.75 -13.09
CA ARG A 116 4.26 -4.27 -12.48
C ARG A 116 3.15 -5.29 -12.69
N ILE A 117 2.68 -5.89 -11.60
CA ILE A 117 1.64 -6.91 -11.58
C ILE A 117 0.40 -6.30 -10.94
N LEU A 118 -0.54 -5.90 -11.78
CA LEU A 118 -1.85 -5.39 -11.35
C LEU A 118 -2.86 -6.53 -11.43
N CYS A 119 -3.17 -7.16 -10.29
CA CYS A 119 -3.97 -8.38 -10.23
C CYS A 119 -5.20 -8.21 -9.31
N GLY A 120 -5.97 -9.28 -9.11
CA GLY A 120 -7.09 -9.29 -8.15
C GLY A 120 -6.66 -9.85 -6.79
N HIS A 121 -6.14 -11.09 -6.79
CA HIS A 121 -5.63 -11.75 -5.59
C HIS A 121 -4.16 -12.11 -5.73
N LYS A 122 -3.38 -11.93 -4.65
CA LYS A 122 -1.93 -12.16 -4.62
C LYS A 122 -1.52 -13.60 -4.33
N HIS A 123 -2.45 -14.49 -4.00
CA HIS A 123 -2.14 -15.91 -3.74
C HIS A 123 -1.50 -16.65 -4.94
N ILE A 124 -1.66 -16.13 -6.15
CA ILE A 124 -1.06 -16.70 -7.37
C ILE A 124 0.42 -16.37 -7.53
N LEU A 125 0.94 -15.40 -6.76
CA LEU A 125 2.31 -14.93 -6.88
C LEU A 125 3.28 -16.01 -6.40
N LYS A 126 4.35 -16.21 -7.16
CA LYS A 126 5.42 -17.14 -6.84
C LYS A 126 6.74 -16.39 -6.81
N GLY A 127 7.33 -16.30 -5.63
CA GLY A 127 8.56 -15.56 -5.37
C GLY A 127 9.07 -15.83 -3.97
N ASP A 128 10.08 -15.07 -3.55
CA ASP A 128 10.82 -15.37 -2.32
C ASP A 128 10.35 -14.53 -1.13
N ILE A 129 10.01 -13.26 -1.37
CA ILE A 129 9.62 -12.29 -0.32
C ILE A 129 8.39 -11.50 -0.78
N LEU A 130 7.47 -11.21 0.14
CA LEU A 130 6.34 -10.29 -0.05
C LEU A 130 6.31 -9.26 1.08
N ILE A 131 6.28 -7.98 0.72
CA ILE A 131 6.00 -6.86 1.63
C ILE A 131 4.58 -6.36 1.34
N ASP A 132 3.70 -6.44 2.34
CA ASP A 132 2.27 -6.13 2.22
C ASP A 132 1.75 -5.65 3.58
N ASP A 133 0.78 -4.74 3.59
CA ASP A 133 0.07 -4.30 4.80
C ASP A 133 -1.07 -5.25 5.19
N ARG A 134 -1.57 -6.07 4.25
CA ARG A 134 -2.73 -6.93 4.46
C ARG A 134 -2.32 -8.35 4.83
N SER A 135 -2.60 -8.74 6.07
CA SER A 135 -2.31 -10.08 6.60
C SER A 135 -2.87 -11.23 5.76
N TYR A 136 -4.04 -11.08 5.14
CA TYR A 136 -4.61 -12.13 4.31
C TYR A 136 -3.81 -12.40 3.02
N ASN A 137 -3.10 -11.40 2.47
CA ASN A 137 -2.17 -11.61 1.37
C ASN A 137 -0.93 -12.38 1.85
N LEU A 138 -0.46 -12.05 3.04
CA LEU A 138 0.72 -12.66 3.66
C LEU A 138 0.50 -14.10 4.12
N THR A 139 -0.69 -14.45 4.59
CA THR A 139 -1.04 -15.80 5.06
C THR A 139 -0.98 -16.84 3.95
N GLU A 140 -1.42 -16.48 2.74
CA GLU A 140 -1.46 -17.40 1.59
C GLU A 140 -0.12 -17.48 0.85
N PHE A 141 0.76 -16.49 1.06
CA PHE A 141 2.05 -16.42 0.40
C PHE A 141 3.01 -17.49 0.94
N GLN A 142 3.63 -18.25 0.04
CA GLN A 142 4.47 -19.40 0.39
C GLN A 142 5.93 -19.02 0.70
N GLY A 143 6.33 -17.78 0.44
CA GLY A 143 7.66 -17.26 0.73
C GLY A 143 7.76 -16.57 2.09
N ARG A 144 8.81 -15.78 2.30
CA ARG A 144 8.96 -14.93 3.49
C ARG A 144 7.99 -13.75 3.38
N SER A 145 7.19 -13.53 4.41
CA SER A 145 6.20 -12.45 4.45
C SER A 145 6.61 -11.39 5.46
N LEU A 146 6.67 -10.13 5.02
CA LEU A 146 6.91 -8.96 5.87
C LEU A 146 5.64 -8.12 5.93
N LEU A 147 5.06 -8.02 7.12
CA LEU A 147 3.93 -7.15 7.39
C LEU A 147 4.41 -5.71 7.54
N PHE A 148 4.09 -4.88 6.55
CA PHE A 148 4.37 -3.46 6.62
C PHE A 148 3.34 -2.78 7.53
N THR A 149 3.79 -2.01 8.52
CA THR A 149 2.87 -1.37 9.46
C THR A 149 2.04 -0.30 8.78
N SER A 150 0.73 -0.43 8.93
CA SER A 150 -0.27 0.57 8.59
C SER A 150 -1.20 0.79 9.79
N PRO A 151 -1.86 1.95 9.95
CA PRO A 151 -2.76 2.19 11.08
C PRO A 151 -3.80 1.07 11.31
N HIS A 152 -4.35 0.45 10.26
CA HIS A 152 -5.38 -0.58 10.44
C HIS A 152 -4.82 -1.90 11.00
N ASN A 153 -3.52 -2.18 10.85
CA ASN A 153 -2.92 -3.48 11.16
C ASN A 153 -2.05 -3.50 12.44
N ILE A 154 -2.06 -2.44 13.25
CA ILE A 154 -1.19 -2.33 14.44
C ILE A 154 -1.42 -3.44 15.50
N HIS A 155 -2.59 -4.07 15.50
CA HIS A 155 -2.93 -5.18 16.40
C HIS A 155 -2.78 -6.56 15.75
N THR A 156 -2.41 -6.60 14.47
CA THR A 156 -2.14 -7.85 13.75
C THR A 156 -0.84 -8.45 14.26
N THR A 157 -0.88 -9.74 14.61
CA THR A 157 0.28 -10.50 15.11
C THR A 157 0.52 -11.74 14.25
N GLY A 158 1.66 -12.42 14.45
CA GLY A 158 1.99 -13.66 13.74
C GLY A 158 2.78 -13.50 12.44
N PHE A 159 3.21 -12.28 12.11
CA PHE A 159 4.06 -12.00 10.96
C PHE A 159 5.35 -11.31 11.41
N GLU A 160 6.42 -11.48 10.65
CA GLU A 160 7.58 -10.61 10.73
C GLU A 160 7.15 -9.21 10.31
N ARG A 161 7.42 -8.19 11.12
CA ARG A 161 6.90 -6.83 10.95
C ARG A 161 8.03 -5.85 10.68
N VAL A 162 7.77 -4.92 9.77
CA VAL A 162 8.60 -3.75 9.46
C VAL A 162 7.73 -2.51 9.57
N ASN A 163 8.13 -1.53 10.38
CA ASN A 163 7.27 -0.38 10.69
C ASN A 163 7.40 0.79 9.72
N ASN A 164 8.45 0.78 8.90
CA ASN A 164 8.77 1.82 7.94
C ASN A 164 9.83 1.29 6.96
N TRP A 165 10.16 2.08 5.94
CA TRP A 165 11.15 1.70 4.93
C TRP A 165 12.59 1.60 5.46
N GLN A 166 12.95 2.29 6.55
CA GLN A 166 14.27 2.10 7.17
C GLN A 166 14.40 0.72 7.80
N GLU A 167 13.35 0.23 8.49
CA GLU A 167 13.35 -1.14 9.00
C GLU A 167 13.34 -2.19 7.88
N VAL A 168 12.70 -1.88 6.74
CA VAL A 168 12.82 -2.73 5.53
C VAL A 168 14.28 -2.78 5.06
N ALA A 169 14.96 -1.63 5.00
CA ALA A 169 16.37 -1.55 4.63
C ALA A 169 17.24 -2.37 5.59
N ASP A 170 17.10 -2.17 6.90
CA ASP A 170 17.84 -2.94 7.93
C ASP A 170 17.62 -4.45 7.83
N THR A 171 16.42 -4.87 7.39
CA THR A 171 16.04 -6.27 7.27
C THR A 171 16.52 -6.93 5.97
N LEU A 172 16.62 -6.17 4.88
CA LEU A 172 16.78 -6.70 3.53
C LEU A 172 18.02 -6.23 2.76
N LEU A 173 18.70 -5.14 3.14
CA LEU A 173 19.96 -4.69 2.52
C LEU A 173 21.18 -5.30 3.20
#